data_AF-A0A7S4ILJ6-F1
#
_entry.id   AF-A0A7S4ILJ6-F1
#
_cell.length_a   1.000
_cell.length_b   1.000
_cell.length_c   1.000
_cell.angle_alpha   90.00
_cell.angle_beta   90.00
_cell.angle_gamma   90.00
#
_symmetry.space_group_name_H-M   'P 1'
#
loop_
_entity.id
_entity.type
_entity.pdbx_description
1 polymer ?
#
loop_
_entity_poly.entity_id
_entity_poly.type
_entity_poly.pdbx_seq_one_letter_code
_entity_poly.pdbx_strand_id
1 'polypeptide(L)'
;DLLRSQLLDKFRRVKEKGGVYLLIFDDESKEMLENYGDIQDAMDACGASFADKLLKKRQPQPEKDALYFIQPTDESIRQVNQDFQNPDRPRYRKIHFLFTAPCSAE
;
A
#
# COMPACT_ATOMS: atom_id res chain seq x y z
N ASP A 1 7.79 12.36 18.77
CA ASP A 1 6.76 12.04 17.78
C ASP A 1 6.49 10.53 17.75
N LEU A 2 5.74 10.02 18.75
CA LEU A 2 5.57 8.58 18.98
C LEU A 2 4.74 7.91 17.88
N LEU A 3 3.68 8.57 17.41
CA LEU A 3 2.80 8.09 16.36
C LEU A 3 3.54 7.91 15.04
N ARG A 4 4.35 8.90 14.64
CA ARG A 4 5.25 8.81 13.50
C ARG A 4 6.16 7.59 13.58
N SER A 5 6.83 7.39 14.72
CA SER A 5 7.72 6.24 14.90
C SER A 5 6.98 4.91 14.77
N GLN A 6 5.82 4.79 15.42
CA GLN A 6 5.00 3.58 15.34
C GLN A 6 4.51 3.30 13.92
N LEU A 7 4.13 4.33 13.17
CA LEU A 7 3.71 4.20 11.77
C LEU A 7 4.85 3.69 10.90
N LEU A 8 6.02 4.34 10.94
CA LEU A 8 7.19 3.95 10.14
C LEU A 8 7.70 2.55 10.53
N ASP A 9 7.61 2.15 11.80
CA ASP A 9 7.96 0.80 12.23
C ASP A 9 7.04 -0.27 11.62
N LYS A 10 5.75 0.03 11.40
CA LYS A 10 4.86 -0.89 10.67
C LYS A 10 5.30 -1.07 9.23
N PHE A 11 5.68 0.01 8.53
CA PHE A 11 6.22 -0.07 7.17
C PHE A 11 7.52 -0.89 7.09
N ARG A 12 8.45 -0.69 8.04
CA ARG A 12 9.71 -1.46 8.10
C ARG A 12 9.50 -2.96 8.28
N ARG A 13 8.45 -3.37 8.98
CA ARG A 13 8.13 -4.79 9.21
C ARG A 13 7.62 -5.50 7.95
N VAL A 14 7.09 -4.76 6.97
CA VAL A 14 6.63 -5.35 5.70
C VAL A 14 7.80 -5.74 4.80
N LYS A 15 8.97 -5.13 4.98
CA LYS A 15 10.15 -5.35 4.15
C LYS A 15 10.64 -6.80 4.25
N GLU A 16 10.30 -7.62 3.28
CA GLU A 16 10.95 -8.91 3.06
C GLU A 16 12.35 -8.68 2.47
N LYS A 17 13.31 -9.57 2.75
CA LYS A 17 14.65 -9.50 2.16
C LYS A 17 14.55 -9.67 0.64
N GLY A 18 14.65 -8.56 -0.10
CA GLY A 18 14.83 -8.53 -1.56
C GLY A 18 13.61 -8.21 -2.42
N GLY A 19 12.47 -7.81 -1.83
CA GLY A 19 11.30 -7.35 -2.60
C GLY A 19 11.49 -5.94 -3.18
N VAL A 20 11.08 -5.74 -4.43
CA VAL A 20 10.90 -4.39 -5.02
C VAL A 20 9.44 -4.02 -4.79
N TYR A 21 9.21 -3.08 -3.88
CA TYR A 21 7.86 -2.67 -3.51
C TYR A 21 7.38 -1.46 -4.33
N LEU A 22 6.09 -1.46 -4.62
CA LEU A 22 5.30 -0.27 -4.94
C LEU A 22 4.41 0.04 -3.74
N LEU A 23 4.37 1.29 -3.31
CA LEU A 23 3.44 1.74 -2.28
C LEU A 23 2.15 2.22 -2.96
N ILE A 24 1.03 1.56 -2.70
CA ILE A 24 -0.29 1.96 -3.20
C ILE A 24 -1.09 2.53 -2.04
N PHE A 25 -1.67 3.72 -2.22
CA PHE A 25 -2.41 4.41 -1.16
C PHE A 25 -3.72 5.05 -1.67
N ASP A 26 -4.71 5.18 -0.79
CA ASP A 26 -5.96 5.93 -1.02
C ASP A 26 -5.89 7.34 -0.42
N ASP A 27 -6.95 8.14 -0.56
CA ASP A 27 -6.93 9.54 -0.12
C ASP A 27 -6.94 9.65 1.42
N GLU A 28 -7.63 8.75 2.11
CA GLU A 28 -7.68 8.68 3.57
C GLU A 28 -6.33 8.30 4.18
N SER A 29 -5.65 7.32 3.60
CA SER A 29 -4.28 6.95 4.00
C SER A 29 -3.25 8.02 3.64
N LYS A 30 -3.44 8.76 2.54
CA LYS A 30 -2.61 9.93 2.21
C LYS A 30 -2.69 10.99 3.30
N GLU A 31 -3.88 11.31 3.77
CA GLU A 31 -4.09 12.26 4.87
C GLU A 31 -3.40 11.80 6.16
N MET A 32 -3.45 10.49 6.46
CA MET A 32 -2.70 9.93 7.60
C MET A 32 -1.19 10.09 7.43
N LEU A 33 -0.63 9.86 6.23
CA LEU A 33 0.79 10.08 5.97
C LEU A 33 1.14 11.56 6.15
N GLU A 34 0.36 12.50 5.62
CA GLU A 34 0.63 13.94 5.72
C GLU A 34 0.57 14.47 7.17
N ASN A 35 -0.22 13.85 8.04
CA ASN A 35 -0.34 14.25 9.44
C ASN A 35 0.78 13.70 10.35
N TYR A 36 1.33 12.53 10.04
CA TYR A 36 2.28 11.83 10.91
C TYR A 36 3.62 11.52 10.22
N GLY A 37 3.84 11.98 9.00
CA GLY A 37 5.00 11.67 8.15
C GLY A 37 4.96 12.39 6.78
N ASP A 38 5.64 11.79 5.80
CA ASP A 38 5.48 12.08 4.37
C ASP A 38 5.48 10.74 3.61
N ILE A 39 4.95 10.72 2.38
CA ILE A 39 4.97 9.56 1.48
C ILE A 39 6.41 9.08 1.27
N GLN A 40 7.38 10.00 1.17
CA GLN A 40 8.79 9.63 1.01
C GLN A 40 9.32 8.85 2.21
N ASP A 41 8.97 9.25 3.43
CA ASP A 41 9.39 8.52 4.65
C ASP A 41 8.80 7.10 4.68
N ALA A 42 7.54 6.94 4.25
CA ALA A 42 6.90 5.63 4.17
C ALA A 42 7.54 4.75 3.10
N MET A 43 7.85 5.31 1.93
CA MET A 43 8.57 4.62 0.86
C MET A 43 9.95 4.15 1.32
N ASP A 44 10.71 5.01 1.98
CA ASP A 44 12.04 4.66 2.50
C ASP A 44 11.95 3.57 3.57
N ALA A 45 10.94 3.64 4.44
CA ALA A 45 10.70 2.68 5.51
C ALA A 45 10.36 1.28 4.98
N CYS A 46 9.50 1.16 3.97
CA CYS A 46 9.14 -0.14 3.37
C CYS A 46 10.08 -0.58 2.24
N GLY A 47 10.95 0.31 1.75
CA GLY A 47 11.82 0.05 0.60
C GLY A 47 11.08 0.08 -0.75
N ALA A 48 10.03 0.90 -0.86
CA ALA A 48 9.32 1.07 -2.12
C ALA A 48 10.08 1.98 -3.10
N SER A 49 10.07 1.59 -4.37
CA SER A 49 10.70 2.35 -5.46
C SER A 49 9.81 3.48 -6.00
N PHE A 50 8.50 3.34 -5.83
CA PHE A 50 7.51 4.30 -6.30
C PHE A 50 6.26 4.24 -5.41
N ALA A 51 5.50 5.33 -5.36
CA ALA A 51 4.21 5.40 -4.71
C ALA A 51 3.12 5.89 -5.67
N ASP A 52 1.95 5.26 -5.64
CA ASP A 52 0.84 5.52 -6.56
C ASP A 52 -0.50 5.56 -5.82
N LYS A 53 -1.43 6.38 -6.34
CA LYS A 53 -2.81 6.42 -5.83
C LYS A 53 -3.62 5.22 -6.34
N LEU A 54 -4.41 4.61 -5.47
CA LEU A 54 -5.26 3.46 -5.77
C LEU A 54 -6.24 3.73 -6.93
N LEU A 55 -6.93 4.87 -6.89
CA LEU A 55 -7.94 5.27 -7.87
C LEU A 55 -7.38 5.84 -9.18
N LYS A 56 -6.05 5.95 -9.31
CA LYS A 56 -5.43 6.36 -10.58
C LYS A 56 -5.24 5.17 -11.51
N LYS A 57 -5.22 5.46 -12.81
CA LYS A 57 -4.83 4.49 -13.84
C LYS A 57 -3.36 4.12 -13.66
N ARG A 58 -3.10 2.93 -13.11
CA ARG A 58 -1.76 2.38 -12.84
C ARG A 58 -1.37 1.38 -13.93
N GLN A 59 -0.08 1.35 -14.29
CA GLN A 59 0.46 0.38 -15.23
C GLN A 59 0.65 -0.99 -14.55
N PRO A 60 0.31 -2.11 -15.22
CA PRO A 60 0.68 -3.44 -14.74
C PRO A 60 2.20 -3.59 -14.59
N GLN A 61 2.62 -4.07 -13.42
CA GLN A 61 4.00 -4.39 -13.07
C GLN A 61 4.04 -5.77 -12.38
N PRO A 62 3.75 -6.86 -13.13
CA PRO A 62 3.66 -8.23 -12.60
C PRO A 62 4.99 -8.78 -12.05
N GLU A 63 6.11 -8.07 -12.27
CA GLU A 63 7.42 -8.36 -11.71
C GLU A 63 7.65 -7.77 -10.30
N LYS A 64 6.79 -6.84 -9.86
CA LYS A 64 6.92 -6.12 -8.58
C LYS A 64 5.91 -6.58 -7.54
N ASP A 65 6.26 -6.44 -6.28
CA ASP A 65 5.34 -6.63 -5.16
C ASP A 65 4.69 -5.28 -4.81
N ALA A 66 3.44 -5.29 -4.35
CA ALA A 66 2.71 -4.08 -3.96
C ALA A 66 2.37 -4.11 -2.47
N LEU A 67 2.63 -2.98 -1.78
CA LEU A 67 2.15 -2.71 -0.43
C LEU A 67 0.97 -1.74 -0.54
N TYR A 68 -0.22 -2.22 -0.22
CA TYR A 68 -1.43 -1.41 -0.12
C TYR A 68 -1.53 -0.84 1.30
N PHE A 69 -1.24 0.46 1.43
CA PHE A 69 -1.54 1.24 2.61
C PHE A 69 -2.86 1.98 2.38
N ILE A 70 -3.97 1.38 2.78
CA ILE A 70 -5.32 1.83 2.43
C ILE A 70 -6.27 1.71 3.63
N GLN A 71 -7.36 2.45 3.61
CA GLN A 71 -8.50 2.15 4.47
C GLN A 71 -9.26 0.95 3.89
N PRO A 72 -9.71 -0.03 4.71
CA PRO A 72 -10.44 -1.20 4.22
C PRO A 72 -11.89 -0.86 3.91
N THR A 73 -12.12 0.15 3.06
CA THR A 73 -13.44 0.49 2.55
C THR A 73 -13.80 -0.46 1.40
N ASP A 74 -15.10 -0.60 1.20
CA ASP A 74 -15.70 -1.30 0.08
C ASP A 74 -15.12 -0.89 -1.29
N GLU A 75 -14.89 0.40 -1.50
CA GLU A 75 -14.28 0.92 -2.73
C GLU A 75 -12.81 0.51 -2.84
N SER A 76 -12.03 0.70 -1.77
CA SER A 76 -10.62 0.36 -1.77
C SER A 76 -10.40 -1.14 -2.02
N ILE A 77 -11.19 -2.01 -1.36
CA ILE A 77 -11.11 -3.46 -1.58
C ILE A 77 -11.56 -3.85 -2.99
N ARG A 78 -12.62 -3.24 -3.54
CA ARG A 78 -13.05 -3.48 -4.93
C ARG A 78 -11.95 -3.13 -5.93
N GLN A 79 -11.24 -2.01 -5.74
CA GLN A 79 -10.14 -1.60 -6.61
C GLN A 79 -8.95 -2.56 -6.52
N VAL A 80 -8.63 -3.04 -5.32
CA VAL A 80 -7.61 -4.07 -5.15
C VAL A 80 -8.02 -5.36 -5.87
N ASN A 81 -9.27 -5.79 -5.76
CA ASN A 81 -9.75 -6.98 -6.48
C ASN A 81 -9.65 -6.81 -8.00
N GLN A 82 -9.89 -5.61 -8.53
CA GLN A 82 -9.70 -5.32 -9.96
C GLN A 82 -8.25 -5.47 -10.42
N ASP A 83 -7.27 -5.19 -9.55
CA ASP A 83 -5.85 -5.40 -9.85
C ASP A 83 -5.51 -6.89 -10.09
N PHE A 84 -6.35 -7.81 -9.62
CA PHE A 84 -6.16 -9.27 -9.72
C PHE A 84 -7.33 -10.00 -10.41
N GLN A 85 -8.24 -9.26 -11.06
CA GLN A 85 -9.44 -9.83 -11.67
C GLN A 85 -9.14 -10.87 -12.76
N ASN A 86 -8.02 -10.71 -13.47
CA ASN A 86 -7.53 -11.71 -14.42
C ASN A 86 -6.35 -12.48 -13.81
N PRO A 87 -6.53 -13.76 -13.43
CA PRO A 87 -5.47 -14.57 -12.82
C PRO A 87 -4.24 -14.78 -13.71
N ASP A 88 -4.41 -14.75 -15.05
CA ASP A 88 -3.30 -14.92 -16.01
C ASP A 88 -2.50 -13.62 -16.22
N ARG A 89 -3.05 -12.48 -15.79
CA ARG A 89 -2.48 -11.14 -15.97
C ARG A 89 -2.68 -10.28 -14.73
N PRO A 90 -2.17 -10.71 -13.55
CA PRO A 90 -2.28 -9.91 -12.34
C PRO A 90 -1.48 -8.61 -12.50
N ARG A 91 -1.92 -7.53 -11.85
CA ARG A 91 -1.23 -6.25 -11.90
C ARG A 91 0.13 -6.30 -11.20
N TYR A 92 0.25 -7.07 -10.13
CA TYR A 92 1.45 -7.20 -9.30
C TYR A 92 1.73 -8.68 -8.99
N ARG A 93 2.97 -9.01 -8.61
CA ARG A 93 3.39 -10.39 -8.32
C ARG A 93 2.80 -10.92 -7.01
N LYS A 94 2.88 -10.10 -5.96
CA LYS A 94 2.39 -10.36 -4.60
C LYS A 94 1.89 -9.07 -3.99
N ILE A 95 1.04 -9.20 -2.96
CA ILE A 95 0.49 -8.06 -2.24
C ILE A 95 0.67 -8.18 -0.74
N HIS A 96 0.88 -7.04 -0.11
CA HIS A 96 0.88 -6.87 1.33
C HIS A 96 -0.15 -5.79 1.68
N PHE A 97 -0.89 -5.98 2.76
CA PHE A 97 -1.84 -4.98 3.25
C PHE A 97 -1.35 -4.37 4.55
N LEU A 98 -1.49 -3.06 4.65
CA LEU A 98 -1.37 -2.31 5.89
C LEU A 98 -2.61 -1.42 5.99
N PHE A 99 -3.65 -1.95 6.64
CA PHE A 99 -4.91 -1.21 6.78
C PHE A 99 -4.80 -0.09 7.81
N THR A 100 -5.37 1.07 7.51
CA THR A 100 -5.41 2.23 8.42
C THR A 100 -6.46 2.08 9.53
N ALA A 101 -7.44 1.20 9.34
CA ALA A 101 -8.49 0.89 10.29
C ALA A 101 -8.74 -0.64 10.36
N PRO A 102 -9.40 -1.15 11.42
CA PRO A 102 -9.86 -2.53 11.45
C PRO A 102 -10.81 -2.81 10.27
N CYS A 103 -10.66 -3.99 9.66
CA CYS A 103 -11.62 -4.47 8.68
C CYS A 103 -12.86 -4.96 9.43
N SER A 104 -14.02 -4.35 9.20
CA SER A 104 -15.30 -4.87 9.70
C SER A 104 -15.76 -6.01 8.80
N ALA A 105 -16.02 -7.17 9.41
CA ALA A 105 -16.85 -8.18 8.76
C ALA A 105 -18.31 -7.81 9.07
N GLU A 106 -19.06 -7.40 8.06
CA GLU A 106 -20.53 -7.43 8.13
C GLU A 106 -21.03 -8.84 7.78
#